data_AF-A0A1J9TY68-F1
#
_entry.id   AF-A0A1J9TY68-F1
#
_cell.length_a   1.000
_cell.length_b   1.000
_cell.length_c   1.000
_cell.angle_alpha   90.00
_cell.angle_beta   90.00
_cell.angle_gamma   90.00
#
_symmetry.space_group_name_H-M   'P 1'
#
loop_
_entity.id
_entity.type
_entity.pdbx_description
1 polymer ?
#
loop_
_entity_poly.entity_id
_entity_poly.type
_entity_poly.pdbx_seq_one_letter_code
_entity_poly.pdbx_strand_id
1 'polypeptide(L)'
;MSQDIEKQINQVNQKLRSVFEEQDRNQSAIQKQEKVEEDFHAWKNQNHRLFDRMLGTWHKDREMSLFFMDMRQEAQYIERKLTFELESQKETLFKEKRDLSDLENDLSYQQQQLVKEANS
;
A
#
# COMPACT_ATOMS: atom_id res chain seq x y z
N MET A 1 41.79 8.71 14.51
CA MET A 1 40.34 8.91 14.32
C MET A 1 39.87 9.99 15.29
N SER A 2 39.23 11.05 14.80
CA SER A 2 38.66 12.10 15.66
C SER A 2 37.43 11.57 16.39
N GLN A 3 37.33 11.81 17.70
CA GLN A 3 36.13 11.46 18.50
C GLN A 3 34.84 12.06 17.94
N ASP A 4 34.95 13.15 17.17
CA ASP A 4 33.82 13.79 16.51
C ASP A 4 33.29 12.97 15.32
N ILE A 5 34.18 12.50 14.44
CA ILE A 5 33.83 11.67 13.28
C ILE A 5 33.21 10.34 13.72
N GLU A 6 33.73 9.73 14.80
CA GLU A 6 33.17 8.49 15.35
C GLU A 6 31.73 8.69 15.88
N LYS A 7 31.46 9.83 16.52
CA LYS A 7 30.10 10.19 16.95
C LYS A 7 29.16 10.39 15.75
N GLN A 8 29.62 11.04 14.69
CA GLN A 8 28.82 11.25 13.48
C GLN A 8 28.51 9.93 12.76
N ILE A 9 29.48 9.03 12.63
CA ILE A 9 29.27 7.69 12.07
C ILE A 9 28.22 6.92 12.89
N ASN A 10 28.32 6.94 14.22
CA ASN A 10 27.35 6.28 15.08
C ASN A 10 25.94 6.86 14.95
N GLN A 11 25.80 8.17 14.78
CA GLN A 11 24.50 8.80 14.52
C GLN A 11 23.90 8.36 13.17
N VAL A 12 24.72 8.32 12.10
CA VAL A 12 24.27 7.84 10.79
C VAL A 12 23.85 6.37 10.85
N ASN A 13 24.61 5.53 11.56
CA ASN A 13 24.28 4.11 11.76
C ASN A 13 22.94 3.93 12.49
N GLN A 14 22.67 4.75 13.50
CA GLN A 14 21.39 4.73 14.20
C GLN A 14 20.23 5.11 13.26
N LYS A 15 20.41 6.15 12.45
CA LYS A 15 19.40 6.57 11.46
C LYS A 15 19.16 5.47 10.41
N LEU A 16 20.22 4.87 9.87
CA LEU A 16 20.11 3.74 8.93
C LEU A 16 19.31 2.58 9.54
N ARG A 17 19.56 2.24 10.80
CA ARG A 17 18.79 1.22 11.51
C ARG A 17 17.31 1.56 11.60
N SER A 18 16.97 2.81 11.92
CA SER A 18 15.58 3.27 11.95
C SER A 18 14.92 3.20 10.56
N VAL A 19 15.63 3.58 9.50
CA VAL A 19 15.13 3.46 8.12
C VAL A 19 14.86 2.00 7.76
N PHE A 20 15.74 1.06 8.12
CA PHE A 20 15.50 -0.36 7.88
C PHE A 20 14.24 -0.87 8.61
N GLU A 21 14.01 -0.44 9.85
CA GLU A 21 12.80 -0.79 10.59
C GLU A 21 11.53 -0.22 9.94
N GLU A 22 11.59 1.00 9.39
CA GLU A 22 10.48 1.62 8.67
C GLU A 22 10.23 0.94 7.31
N GLN A 23 11.28 0.57 6.58
CA GLN A 23 11.17 -0.19 5.33
C GLN A 23 10.51 -1.56 5.55
N ASP A 24 10.87 -2.28 6.62
CA ASP A 24 10.24 -3.56 6.96
C ASP A 24 8.75 -3.40 7.29
N ARG A 25 8.39 -2.35 8.05
CA ARG A 25 6.99 -2.02 8.34
C ARG A 25 6.21 -1.65 7.07
N ASN A 26 6.79 -0.81 6.22
CA ASN A 26 6.17 -0.42 4.95
C ASN A 26 5.98 -1.64 4.03
N GLN A 27 6.98 -2.52 3.92
CA GLN A 27 6.87 -3.74 3.14
C GLN A 27 5.79 -4.69 3.68
N SER A 28 5.69 -4.83 5.01
CA SER A 28 4.62 -5.58 5.66
C SER A 28 3.24 -4.95 5.41
N ALA A 29 3.15 -3.63 5.36
CA ALA A 29 1.91 -2.92 5.06
C ALA A 29 1.50 -3.12 3.58
N ILE A 30 2.45 -3.08 2.64
CA ILE A 30 2.20 -3.38 1.22
C ILE A 30 1.64 -4.79 1.04
N GLN A 31 2.23 -5.80 1.68
CA GLN A 31 1.73 -7.18 1.59
C GLN A 31 0.31 -7.32 2.16
N LYS A 32 0.01 -6.63 3.25
CA LYS A 32 -1.35 -6.60 3.81
C LYS A 32 -2.33 -5.92 2.84
N GLN A 33 -1.92 -4.82 2.22
CA GLN A 33 -2.72 -4.11 1.23
C GLN A 33 -3.02 -4.99 0.01
N GLU A 34 -2.01 -5.70 -0.52
CA GLU A 34 -2.16 -6.63 -1.64
C GLU A 34 -3.19 -7.71 -1.32
N LYS A 35 -3.13 -8.29 -0.12
CA LYS A 35 -4.12 -9.28 0.33
C LYS A 35 -5.53 -8.70 0.41
N VAL A 36 -5.68 -7.48 0.94
CA VAL A 36 -6.98 -6.79 1.01
C VAL A 36 -7.53 -6.55 -0.40
N GLU A 37 -6.69 -6.16 -1.36
CA GLU A 37 -7.09 -5.99 -2.76
C GLU A 37 -7.54 -7.32 -3.39
N GLU A 38 -6.82 -8.41 -3.16
CA GLU A 38 -7.20 -9.75 -3.62
C GLU A 38 -8.56 -10.17 -3.06
N ASP A 39 -8.77 -10.02 -1.75
CA ASP A 39 -10.03 -10.34 -1.07
C ASP A 39 -11.17 -9.47 -1.62
N PHE A 40 -10.92 -8.18 -1.85
CA PHE A 40 -11.88 -7.26 -2.45
C PHE A 40 -12.26 -7.68 -3.88
N HIS A 41 -11.29 -8.05 -4.71
CA HIS A 41 -11.54 -8.53 -6.06
C HIS A 41 -12.34 -9.84 -6.07
N ALA A 42 -12.04 -10.76 -5.16
CA ALA A 42 -12.80 -11.99 -5.01
C ALA A 42 -14.25 -11.70 -4.62
N TRP A 43 -14.47 -10.84 -3.62
CA TRP A 43 -15.80 -10.42 -3.19
C TRP A 43 -16.58 -9.73 -4.30
N LYS A 44 -15.97 -8.77 -5.00
CA LYS A 44 -16.57 -8.06 -6.15
C LYS A 44 -17.05 -9.03 -7.23
N ASN A 45 -16.24 -10.03 -7.58
CA ASN A 45 -16.60 -11.03 -8.56
C ASN A 45 -17.76 -11.92 -8.10
N GLN A 46 -17.79 -12.29 -6.82
CA GLN A 46 -18.92 -13.03 -6.25
C GLN A 46 -20.22 -12.20 -6.28
N ASN A 47 -20.12 -10.92 -5.92
CA ASN A 47 -21.24 -9.99 -5.94
C ASN A 47 -21.82 -9.85 -7.37
N HIS A 48 -20.96 -9.68 -8.37
CA HIS A 48 -21.37 -9.61 -9.77
C HIS A 48 -22.16 -10.85 -10.22
N ARG A 49 -21.64 -12.04 -9.92
CA ARG A 49 -22.30 -13.32 -10.25
C ARG A 49 -23.65 -13.47 -9.54
N LEU A 50 -23.75 -13.01 -8.28
CA LEU A 50 -25.00 -13.03 -7.54
C LEU A 50 -26.06 -12.15 -8.21
N PHE A 51 -25.71 -10.92 -8.57
CA PHE A 51 -26.64 -10.01 -9.26
C PHE A 51 -27.06 -10.55 -10.63
N ASP A 52 -26.13 -11.11 -11.41
CA ASP A 52 -26.48 -11.71 -12.70
C ASP A 52 -27.46 -12.89 -12.53
N ARG A 53 -27.27 -13.71 -11.50
CA ARG A 53 -28.21 -14.80 -11.17
C ARG A 53 -29.57 -14.28 -10.73
N MET A 54 -29.61 -13.27 -9.86
CA MET A 54 -30.87 -12.69 -9.37
C MET A 54 -31.65 -12.04 -10.51
N LEU A 55 -31.00 -11.20 -11.31
CA LEU A 55 -31.62 -10.56 -12.47
C LEU A 55 -32.07 -11.59 -13.51
N GLY A 56 -31.26 -12.63 -13.77
CA GLY A 56 -31.64 -13.74 -14.65
C GLY A 56 -32.84 -14.54 -14.13
N THR A 57 -32.99 -14.69 -12.82
CA THR A 57 -34.11 -15.43 -12.20
C THR A 57 -35.40 -14.60 -12.24
N TRP A 58 -35.31 -13.32 -11.88
CA TRP A 58 -36.46 -12.45 -11.67
C TRP A 58 -36.80 -11.57 -12.88
N HIS A 59 -36.17 -11.77 -14.05
CA HIS A 59 -36.34 -10.93 -15.24
C HIS A 59 -37.79 -10.75 -15.74
N LYS A 60 -38.69 -11.70 -15.44
CA LYS A 60 -40.10 -11.63 -15.84
C LYS A 60 -40.98 -10.88 -14.84
N ASP A 61 -40.50 -10.71 -13.61
CA ASP A 61 -41.14 -9.90 -12.59
C ASP A 61 -40.55 -8.49 -12.66
N ARG A 62 -41.36 -7.54 -13.13
CA ARG A 62 -40.91 -6.16 -13.33
C ARG A 62 -40.48 -5.50 -12.02
N GLU A 63 -41.22 -5.71 -10.94
CA GLU A 63 -40.96 -5.08 -9.65
C GLU A 63 -39.65 -5.63 -9.07
N MET A 64 -39.50 -6.95 -9.03
CA MET A 64 -38.29 -7.59 -8.54
C MET A 64 -37.08 -7.29 -9.42
N SER A 65 -37.24 -7.27 -10.75
CA SER A 65 -36.15 -6.91 -11.66
C SER A 65 -35.66 -5.48 -11.43
N LEU A 66 -36.55 -4.51 -11.23
CA LEU A 66 -36.17 -3.12 -10.92
C LEU A 66 -35.47 -3.03 -9.57
N PHE A 67 -36.01 -3.68 -8.54
CA PHE A 67 -35.40 -3.74 -7.20
C PHE A 67 -33.94 -4.25 -7.23
N PHE A 68 -33.68 -5.36 -7.94
CA PHE A 68 -32.32 -5.89 -8.06
C PHE A 68 -31.41 -5.02 -8.93
N MET A 69 -31.96 -4.31 -9.93
CA MET A 69 -31.18 -3.35 -10.73
C MET A 69 -30.71 -2.16 -9.87
N ASP A 70 -31.59 -1.61 -9.04
CA ASP A 70 -31.26 -0.49 -8.16
C ASP A 70 -30.20 -0.89 -7.12
N MET A 71 -30.37 -2.03 -6.45
CA MET A 71 -29.36 -2.56 -5.53
C MET A 71 -28.01 -2.83 -6.22
N ARG A 72 -28.01 -3.30 -7.48
CA ARG A 72 -26.78 -3.50 -8.25
C ARG A 72 -26.07 -2.17 -8.49
N GLN A 73 -26.81 -1.10 -8.79
CA GLN A 73 -26.24 0.22 -8.99
C GLN A 73 -25.62 0.77 -7.70
N GLU A 74 -26.31 0.62 -6.56
CA GLU A 74 -25.78 1.02 -5.26
C GLU A 74 -24.51 0.24 -4.90
N ALA A 75 -24.52 -1.08 -5.09
CA ALA A 75 -23.34 -1.91 -4.86
C ALA A 75 -22.16 -1.48 -5.77
N GLN A 76 -22.42 -1.20 -7.05
CA GLN A 76 -21.40 -0.70 -7.98
C GLN A 76 -20.85 0.67 -7.58
N TYR A 77 -21.68 1.55 -7.02
CA TYR A 77 -21.22 2.83 -6.49
C TYR A 77 -20.26 2.64 -5.31
N ILE A 78 -20.62 1.79 -4.36
CA ILE A 78 -19.76 1.44 -3.22
C ILE A 78 -18.46 0.77 -3.70
N GLU A 79 -18.54 -0.18 -4.64
CA GLU A 79 -17.37 -0.83 -5.24
C GLU A 79 -16.39 0.17 -5.85
N ARG A 80 -16.87 1.18 -6.58
CA ARG A 80 -16.01 2.22 -7.15
C ARG A 80 -15.32 3.06 -6.08
N LYS A 81 -16.06 3.45 -5.05
CA LYS A 81 -15.50 4.22 -3.93
C LYS A 81 -14.40 3.43 -3.22
N LEU A 82 -14.65 2.16 -2.90
CA LEU A 82 -13.66 1.28 -2.27
C LEU A 82 -12.45 1.04 -3.17
N THR A 83 -12.66 0.88 -4.48
CA THR A 83 -11.55 0.74 -5.45
C THR A 83 -10.62 1.94 -5.37
N PHE A 84 -11.18 3.16 -5.40
CA PHE A 84 -10.39 4.38 -5.30
C PHE A 84 -9.65 4.50 -3.96
N GLU A 85 -10.31 4.15 -2.84
CA GLU A 85 -9.68 4.16 -1.51
C GLU A 85 -8.49 3.21 -1.44
N LEU A 86 -8.63 1.99 -1.97
CA LEU A 86 -7.55 0.99 -2.02
C LEU A 86 -6.39 1.46 -2.90
N GLU A 87 -6.67 2.00 -4.09
CA GLU A 87 -5.66 2.56 -4.99
C GLU A 87 -4.89 3.72 -4.33
N SER A 88 -5.60 4.59 -3.61
CA SER A 88 -4.98 5.72 -2.91
C SER A 88 -4.07 5.26 -1.75
N GLN A 89 -4.50 4.26 -0.98
CA GLN A 89 -3.70 3.68 0.09
C GLN A 89 -2.44 3.01 -0.47
N LYS A 90 -2.59 2.26 -1.57
CA LYS A 90 -1.46 1.64 -2.27
C LYS A 90 -0.47 2.69 -2.75
N GLU A 91 -0.90 3.72 -3.45
CA GLU A 91 0.01 4.77 -3.94
C GLU A 91 0.78 5.43 -2.78
N THR A 92 0.13 5.63 -1.64
CA THR A 92 0.77 6.19 -0.43
C THR A 92 1.89 5.29 0.07
N LEU A 93 1.64 3.98 0.20
CA LEU A 93 2.64 3.00 0.63
C LEU A 93 3.82 2.91 -0.35
N PHE A 94 3.54 2.92 -1.65
CA PHE A 94 4.59 2.88 -2.68
C PHE A 94 5.38 4.20 -2.77
N LYS A 95 4.77 5.33 -2.43
CA LYS A 95 5.50 6.59 -2.26
C LYS A 95 6.42 6.53 -1.04
N GLU A 96 5.91 6.12 0.11
CA GLU A 96 6.72 5.96 1.33
C GLU A 96 7.90 5.00 1.10
N LYS A 97 7.70 3.89 0.39
CA LYS A 97 8.78 2.98 -0.01
C LYS A 97 9.90 3.66 -0.80
N ARG A 98 9.53 4.54 -1.74
CA ARG A 98 10.49 5.32 -2.54
C ARG A 98 11.23 6.31 -1.66
N ASP A 99 10.51 7.07 -0.85
CA ASP A 99 11.07 8.08 0.05
C ASP A 99 12.07 7.44 1.05
N LEU A 100 11.74 6.26 1.59
CA LEU A 100 12.63 5.49 2.47
C LEU A 100 13.87 4.97 1.74
N SER A 101 13.74 4.53 0.49
CA SER A 101 14.88 4.08 -0.32
C SER A 101 15.83 5.24 -0.64
N ASP A 102 15.29 6.42 -0.97
CA ASP A 102 16.09 7.61 -1.23
C ASP A 102 16.84 8.05 0.03
N LEU A 103 16.16 8.02 1.19
CA LEU A 103 16.76 8.32 2.48
C LEU A 103 17.88 7.34 2.86
N GLU A 104 17.68 6.04 2.63
CA GLU A 104 18.71 5.01 2.83
C GLU A 104 19.96 5.30 1.98
N ASN A 105 19.76 5.64 0.70
CA ASN A 105 20.85 5.96 -0.22
C ASN A 105 21.65 7.18 0.25
N ASP A 106 20.97 8.24 0.67
CA ASP A 106 21.59 9.46 1.18
C ASP A 106 22.41 9.19 2.44
N LEU A 107 21.85 8.44 3.40
CA LEU A 107 22.54 8.08 4.64
C LEU A 107 23.73 7.16 4.37
N SER A 108 23.60 6.21 3.45
CA SER A 108 24.69 5.31 3.05
C SER A 108 25.84 6.09 2.40
N TYR A 109 25.51 7.06 1.55
CA TYR A 109 26.52 7.95 0.96
C TYR A 109 27.24 8.79 2.02
N GLN A 110 26.50 9.38 2.97
CA GLN A 110 27.08 10.14 4.09
C GLN A 110 28.01 9.26 4.93
N GLN A 111 27.59 8.03 5.26
CA GLN A 111 28.41 7.08 6.02
C GLN A 111 29.73 6.79 5.31
N GLN A 112 29.70 6.55 3.99
CA GLN A 112 30.91 6.29 3.21
C GLN A 112 31.89 7.47 3.20
N GLN A 113 31.39 8.71 3.14
CA GLN A 113 32.25 9.90 3.20
C GLN A 113 32.92 10.03 4.57
N LEU A 114 32.16 9.87 5.65
CA LEU A 114 32.70 9.91 7.01
C LEU A 114 33.75 8.82 7.26
N VAL A 115 33.54 7.61 6.71
CA VAL A 115 34.53 6.52 6.81
C VAL A 115 35.81 6.84 6.02
N LYS A 116 35.71 7.47 4.84
CA LYS A 116 36.89 7.92 4.07
C LYS A 116 37.65 9.01 4.82
N GLU A 117 36.96 9.97 5.40
CA GLU A 117 37.55 11.03 6.23
C GLU A 117 38.20 10.47 7.51
N ALA A 118 37.60 9.45 8.14
CA ALA A 118 38.17 8.79 9.31
C ALA A 118 39.48 8.05 9.02
N ASN A 119 39.64 7.58 7.78
CA ASN A 119 40.78 6.80 7.29
C ASN A 119 41.85 7.64 6.57
N SER A 120 41.62 8.94 6.38
CA SER A 120 42.56 9.90 5.80
C SER A 120 43.38 10.58 6.89
#